data_AF-A0A8J6HU59-F1
#
_entry.id   AF-A0A8J6HU59-F1
#
_cell.length_a   1.000
_cell.length_b   1.000
_cell.length_c   1.000
_cell.angle_alpha   90.00
_cell.angle_beta   90.00
_cell.angle_gamma   90.00
#
_symmetry.space_group_name_H-M   'P 1'
#
loop_
_entity.id
_entity.type
_entity.pdbx_description
1 polymer ?
#
loop_
_entity_poly.entity_id
_entity_poly.type
_entity_poly.pdbx_seq_one_letter_code
_entity_poly.pdbx_strand_id
1 'polypeptide(L)'
;MSVETQYYPDGDNEKRKRMSTGLQVNCPHSLRLAIQSAYEFGYHFVVTQITHPNYARELLKSKPPPAIGRTDRILQSVEWGRYIVGNKTCKLMWPVLTDKFQPN
;
A
#
# COMPACT_ATOMS: atom_id res chain seq x y z
N MET A 1 59.47 16.80 -3.52
CA MET A 1 58.60 15.73 -2.98
C MET A 1 57.22 16.34 -2.80
N SER A 2 56.37 16.18 -3.80
CA SER A 2 55.04 16.80 -3.84
C SER A 2 54.03 15.75 -3.35
N VAL A 3 53.28 16.09 -2.31
CA VAL A 3 52.25 15.22 -1.75
C VAL A 3 51.04 15.29 -2.69
N GLU A 4 50.82 14.24 -3.48
CA GLU A 4 49.58 14.09 -4.25
C GLU A 4 48.46 13.71 -3.28
N THR A 5 47.69 14.70 -2.85
CA THR A 5 46.43 14.49 -2.16
C THR A 5 45.47 13.85 -3.17
N GLN A 6 45.21 12.54 -3.03
CA GLN A 6 44.19 11.85 -3.80
C GLN A 6 42.83 12.46 -3.46
N TYR A 7 42.31 13.26 -4.39
CA TYR A 7 40.93 13.71 -4.41
C TYR A 7 40.07 12.45 -4.62
N TYR A 8 39.41 11.97 -3.57
CA TYR A 8 38.34 10.99 -3.74
C TYR A 8 37.31 11.64 -4.66
N PRO A 9 37.04 11.11 -5.86
CA PRO A 9 35.84 11.53 -6.55
C PRO A 9 34.70 11.07 -5.64
N ASP A 10 33.96 12.02 -5.08
CA ASP A 10 32.60 11.81 -4.59
C ASP A 10 31.87 11.07 -5.70
N GLY A 11 31.81 9.75 -5.56
CA GLY A 11 31.31 8.84 -6.56
C GLY A 11 29.88 9.23 -6.86
N ASP A 12 29.74 9.89 -8.01
CA ASP A 12 28.58 9.96 -8.87
C ASP A 12 27.26 9.61 -8.20
N ASN A 13 26.37 10.60 -8.09
CA ASN A 13 25.20 10.72 -8.97
C ASN A 13 24.57 9.44 -9.58
N GLU A 14 24.67 8.26 -8.97
CA GLU A 14 23.71 7.16 -9.11
C GLU A 14 22.46 7.53 -8.32
N LYS A 15 21.86 8.63 -8.79
CA LYS A 15 20.43 8.80 -9.01
C LYS A 15 19.91 7.63 -9.85
N ARG A 16 20.15 6.38 -9.43
CA ARG A 16 19.27 5.28 -9.78
C ARG A 16 17.91 5.82 -9.41
N LYS A 17 17.07 6.05 -10.41
CA LYS A 17 15.63 6.10 -10.22
C LYS A 17 15.29 4.82 -9.48
N ARG A 18 15.40 4.82 -8.15
CA ARG A 18 14.97 3.74 -7.29
C ARG A 18 13.47 3.77 -7.47
N MET A 19 13.00 2.93 -8.38
CA MET A 19 11.58 2.83 -8.65
C MET A 19 10.91 2.50 -7.32
N SER A 20 10.08 3.41 -6.84
CA SER A 20 9.33 3.20 -5.61
C SER A 20 8.24 2.19 -5.91
N THR A 21 8.44 0.96 -5.47
CA THR A 21 7.50 -0.15 -5.61
C THR A 21 6.64 -0.30 -4.36
N GLY A 22 5.35 -0.62 -4.55
CA GLY A 22 4.43 -0.91 -3.47
C GLY A 22 3.92 -2.35 -3.55
N LEU A 23 3.57 -2.92 -2.39
CA LEU A 23 2.93 -4.23 -2.29
C LEU A 23 1.43 -4.06 -2.11
N GLN A 24 0.62 -4.63 -3.00
CA GLN A 24 -0.83 -4.66 -2.80
C GLN A 24 -1.22 -5.86 -1.94
N VAL A 25 -1.81 -5.59 -0.77
CA VAL A 25 -2.36 -6.64 0.11
C VAL A 25 -3.80 -6.31 0.45
N ASN A 26 -4.71 -7.20 0.07
CA ASN A 26 -6.12 -7.02 0.36
C ASN A 26 -6.40 -7.42 1.81
N CYS A 27 -6.81 -6.46 2.65
CA CYS A 27 -7.24 -6.66 4.03
C CYS A 27 -6.27 -7.52 4.91
N PRO A 28 -5.01 -7.10 5.10
CA PRO A 28 -4.01 -7.86 5.87
C PRO A 28 -4.42 -7.96 7.34
N HIS A 29 -4.33 -9.12 7.98
CA HIS A 29 -4.74 -9.29 9.38
C HIS A 29 -4.14 -8.22 10.33
N SER A 30 -2.87 -7.88 10.13
CA SER A 30 -2.16 -6.81 10.84
C SER A 30 -1.46 -5.87 9.86
N LEU A 31 -1.67 -4.55 9.99
CA LEU A 31 -0.94 -3.56 9.20
C LEU A 31 0.56 -3.57 9.50
N ARG A 32 0.93 -3.77 10.78
CA ARG A 32 2.33 -3.77 11.20
C ARG A 32 3.12 -4.90 10.56
N LEU A 33 2.56 -6.11 10.58
CA LEU A 33 3.18 -7.27 9.94
C LEU A 33 3.25 -7.08 8.42
N ALA A 34 2.20 -6.53 7.80
CA ALA A 34 2.21 -6.28 6.36
C ALA A 34 3.29 -5.26 5.95
N ILE A 35 3.48 -4.19 6.72
CA ILE A 35 4.56 -3.21 6.49
C ILE A 35 5.93 -3.87 6.66
N GLN A 36 6.12 -4.64 7.75
CA GLN A 36 7.37 -5.32 8.03
C GLN A 36 7.74 -6.29 6.89
N SER A 37 6.83 -7.19 6.52
CA SER A 37 7.07 -8.13 5.42
C SER A 37 7.28 -7.42 4.08
N ALA A 38 6.51 -6.37 3.79
CA ALA A 38 6.73 -5.58 2.58
C ALA A 38 8.16 -5.00 2.52
N TYR A 39 8.67 -4.51 3.65
CA TYR A 39 10.02 -3.98 3.74
C TYR A 39 11.09 -5.08 3.60
N GLU A 40 10.89 -6.23 4.24
CA GLU A 40 11.77 -7.40 4.11
C GLU A 40 11.89 -7.88 2.64
N PHE A 41 10.81 -7.76 1.86
CA PHE A 41 10.81 -8.08 0.43
C PHE A 41 11.26 -6.93 -0.48
N GLY A 42 11.65 -5.77 0.07
CA GLY A 42 12.16 -4.63 -0.70
C GLY A 42 11.10 -3.70 -1.29
N TYR A 43 9.86 -3.74 -0.79
CA TYR A 43 8.81 -2.78 -1.13
C TYR A 43 8.85 -1.55 -0.22
N HIS A 44 8.38 -0.41 -0.74
CA HIS A 44 8.46 0.89 -0.09
C HIS A 44 7.17 1.25 0.69
N PHE A 45 6.03 0.77 0.23
CA PHE A 45 4.72 1.04 0.83
C PHE A 45 3.75 -0.12 0.56
N VAL A 46 2.66 -0.16 1.32
CA VAL A 46 1.60 -1.16 1.19
C VAL A 46 0.33 -0.48 0.71
N VAL A 47 -0.26 -1.03 -0.36
CA VAL A 47 -1.60 -0.64 -0.84
C VAL A 47 -2.62 -1.58 -0.24
N THR A 48 -3.55 -1.06 0.57
CA THR A 48 -4.54 -1.90 1.25
C THR A 48 -5.89 -1.23 1.46
N GLN A 49 -6.92 -2.04 1.66
CA GLN A 49 -8.26 -1.56 1.99
C GLN A 49 -8.32 -1.12 3.46
N ILE A 50 -8.74 0.13 3.69
CA ILE A 50 -8.91 0.67 5.05
C ILE A 50 -10.17 0.10 5.72
N THR A 51 -11.20 -0.12 4.90
CA THR A 51 -12.46 -0.76 5.30
C THR A 51 -12.39 -2.24 4.97
N HIS A 52 -12.78 -3.09 5.92
CA HIS A 52 -12.85 -4.52 5.67
C HIS A 52 -13.91 -4.83 4.59
N PRO A 53 -13.62 -5.71 3.60
CA PRO A 53 -14.45 -5.90 2.40
C PRO A 53 -15.90 -6.31 2.69
N ASN A 54 -16.11 -7.07 3.76
CA ASN A 54 -17.46 -7.46 4.19
C ASN A 54 -18.31 -6.29 4.73
N TYR A 55 -17.69 -5.16 5.10
CA TYR A 55 -18.36 -3.96 5.61
C TYR A 55 -18.59 -2.89 4.54
N ALA A 56 -18.44 -3.25 3.25
CA ALA A 56 -18.84 -2.35 2.17
C ALA A 56 -20.29 -1.92 2.39
N ARG A 57 -20.48 -0.60 2.55
CA ARG A 57 -21.76 -0.02 2.97
C ARG A 57 -22.82 -0.33 1.94
N GLU A 58 -23.94 -0.88 2.40
CA GLU A 58 -25.20 -0.80 1.68
C GLU A 58 -25.93 0.42 2.21
N LEU A 59 -25.71 1.57 1.56
CA LEU A 59 -26.24 2.88 2.00
C LEU A 59 -27.78 2.93 2.05
N LEU A 60 -28.45 1.95 1.44
CA LEU A 60 -29.90 1.85 1.31
C LEU A 60 -30.56 1.02 2.43
N LYS A 61 -29.80 0.36 3.30
CA LYS A 61 -30.37 -0.43 4.41
C LYS A 61 -30.55 0.43 5.66
N SER A 62 -31.67 0.23 6.36
CA SER A 62 -32.10 0.98 7.54
C SER A 62 -31.20 0.83 8.77
N LYS A 63 -30.29 -0.14 8.77
CA LYS A 63 -29.38 -0.41 9.88
C LYS A 63 -27.93 -0.19 9.44
N PRO A 64 -27.19 0.76 10.05
CA PRO A 64 -25.79 0.93 9.75
C PRO A 64 -24.98 -0.31 10.19
N PRO A 65 -23.91 -0.68 9.46
CA PRO A 65 -23.07 -1.81 9.84
C PRO A 65 -22.35 -1.54 11.18
N PRO A 66 -22.17 -2.57 12.02
CA PRO A 66 -21.47 -2.47 13.30
C PRO A 66 -19.97 -2.29 13.06
N ALA A 67 -19.49 -1.04 13.17
CA ALA A 67 -18.11 -0.60 13.01
C ALA A 67 -17.51 -0.71 11.58
N ILE A 68 -16.95 0.41 11.11
CA ILE A 68 -16.63 0.64 9.70
C ILE A 68 -15.15 0.33 9.36
N GLY A 69 -14.29 0.01 10.33
CA GLY A 69 -12.91 -0.33 9.99
C GLY A 69 -11.94 -0.39 11.17
N ARG A 70 -10.66 -0.35 10.82
CA ARG A 70 -9.53 -0.35 11.76
C ARG A 70 -9.43 0.98 12.49
N THR A 71 -9.05 0.96 13.77
CA THR A 71 -8.67 2.18 14.48
C THR A 71 -7.36 2.74 13.92
N ASP A 72 -7.30 4.05 13.80
CA ASP A 72 -6.12 4.86 13.49
C ASP A 72 -4.98 4.63 14.50
N ARG A 73 -5.29 4.27 15.75
CA ARG A 73 -4.30 4.01 16.81
C ARG A 73 -3.36 2.80 16.56
N ILE A 74 -3.63 1.99 15.54
CA ILE A 74 -2.79 0.81 15.22
C ILE A 74 -1.39 1.23 14.76
N LEU A 75 -1.27 2.40 14.12
CA LEU A 75 -0.02 2.96 13.63
C LEU A 75 0.14 4.40 14.11
N GLN A 76 1.38 4.86 14.19
CA GLN A 76 1.68 6.28 14.39
C GLN A 76 1.26 7.08 13.15
N SER A 77 0.93 8.36 13.34
CA SER A 77 0.51 9.24 12.24
C SER A 77 1.53 9.30 11.08
N VAL A 78 2.82 9.26 11.39
CA VAL A 78 3.90 9.23 10.38
C VAL A 78 3.90 7.94 9.55
N GLU A 79 3.56 6.80 10.16
CA GLU A 79 3.52 5.51 9.47
C GLU A 79 2.34 5.44 8.50
N TRP A 80 1.19 6.01 8.89
CA TRP A 80 0.04 6.17 8.01
C TRP A 80 0.39 6.99 6.77
N GLY A 81 1.07 8.13 6.94
CA GLY A 81 1.44 9.01 5.82
C GLY A 81 2.55 8.45 4.93
N ARG A 82 3.41 7.57 5.46
CA ARG A 82 4.61 7.11 4.76
C ARG A 82 4.47 5.73 4.12
N TYR A 83 3.78 4.80 4.79
CA TYR A 83 3.82 3.38 4.41
C TYR A 83 2.49 2.84 3.92
N ILE A 84 1.37 3.55 4.11
CA ILE A 84 0.04 3.03 3.79
C ILE A 84 -0.61 3.87 2.68
N VAL A 85 -1.03 3.19 1.62
CA VAL A 85 -1.89 3.75 0.57
C VAL A 85 -3.26 3.08 0.68
N GLY A 86 -4.28 3.87 1.01
CA GLY A 86 -5.65 3.39 1.13
C GLY A 86 -6.30 3.13 -0.23
N ASN A 87 -6.74 1.90 -0.46
CA ASN A 87 -7.58 1.53 -1.60
C ASN A 87 -9.05 1.48 -1.20
N LYS A 88 -9.94 1.90 -2.09
CA LYS A 88 -11.39 1.80 -1.89
C LYS A 88 -11.82 0.34 -2.01
N THR A 89 -12.72 -0.08 -1.13
CA THR A 89 -13.37 -1.38 -1.23
C THR A 89 -14.25 -1.40 -2.49
N CYS A 90 -13.75 -1.96 -3.58
CA CYS A 90 -14.55 -2.15 -4.79
C CYS A 90 -15.29 -3.49 -4.69
N LYS A 91 -16.49 -3.48 -4.10
CA LYS A 91 -17.37 -4.67 -4.07
C LYS A 91 -18.10 -4.91 -5.40
N LEU A 92 -17.85 -4.08 -6.42
CA LEU A 92 -18.67 -4.00 -7.65
C LEU A 92 -17.91 -4.18 -8.98
N MET A 93 -16.66 -4.64 -9.01
CA MET A 93 -15.88 -4.67 -10.26
C MET A 93 -15.26 -6.01 -10.67
N TRP A 94 -15.80 -7.14 -10.22
CA TRP A 94 -15.36 -8.43 -10.78
C TRP A 94 -16.45 -9.27 -11.47
N PRO A 95 -17.72 -9.30 -11.04
CA PRO A 95 -18.72 -10.06 -11.80
C PRO A 95 -19.17 -9.36 -13.10
N VAL A 96 -19.02 -8.04 -13.20
CA VAL A 96 -19.60 -7.26 -14.32
C VAL A 96 -18.68 -7.17 -15.54
N LEU A 97 -17.37 -7.44 -15.38
CA LEU A 97 -16.41 -7.38 -16.49
C LEU A 97 -16.14 -8.74 -17.15
N THR A 98 -16.53 -9.85 -16.52
CA THR A 98 -16.42 -11.19 -17.13
C THR A 98 -17.56 -11.53 -18.08
N ASP A 99 -18.68 -10.79 -18.03
CA ASP A 99 -19.88 -11.08 -18.84
C ASP A 99 -19.90 -10.36 -20.20
N LYS A 100 -18.85 -9.58 -20.52
CA LYS A 100 -18.73 -8.86 -21.80
C LYS A 100 -17.63 -9.36 -22.73
N PHE A 101 -17.00 -10.49 -22.42
CA PHE A 101 -15.97 -11.12 -23.24
C PHE A 101 -16.29 -12.58 -23.50
N GLN A 102 -17.43 -12.84 -24.16
CA GLN A 102 -17.56 -14.02 -25.00
C GLN A 102 -17.25 -13.61 -26.43
N PRO A 103 -16.14 -14.08 -27.04
CA PRO A 103 -15.98 -13.96 -28.49
C PRO A 103 -17.01 -14.86 -29.16
N ASN A 104 -17.79 -14.28 -30.09
CA ASN A 104 -18.56 -15.05 -31.07
C ASN A 104 -17.62 -15.84 -31.99
#